data_AF-A0A968WEH3-F1
#
_entry.id   AF-A0A968WEH3-F1
#
_cell.length_a   1.000
_cell.length_b   1.000
_cell.length_c   1.000
_cell.angle_alpha   90.00
_cell.angle_beta   90.00
_cell.angle_gamma   90.00
#
_symmetry.space_group_name_H-M   'P 1'
#
loop_
_entity.id
_entity.type
_entity.pdbx_description
1 polymer ?
#
loop_
_entity_poly.entity_id
_entity_poly.type
_entity_poly.pdbx_seq_one_letter_code
_entity_poly.pdbx_strand_id
1 'polypeptide(L)' 'MPLVTIAKSYLVSEDENSITLDLPESFIESLQRDYGKIAKAKGILKHKKEAMLAHLNAVREEWE' A
#
# COMPACT_ATOMS: atom_id res chain seq x y z
N MET A 1 6.93 11.35 4.53
CA MET A 1 5.52 10.96 4.34
C MET A 1 4.97 11.76 3.17
N PRO A 2 4.12 11.17 2.30
CA PRO A 2 3.46 11.92 1.24
C PRO A 2 2.48 12.93 1.87
N LEU A 3 2.58 14.19 1.46
CA LEU A 3 1.64 15.23 1.84
C LEU A 3 0.56 15.30 0.76
N VAL A 4 -0.71 15.21 1.16
CA VAL A 4 -1.85 15.25 0.24
C VAL A 4 -2.69 16.48 0.58
N THR A 5 -2.81 17.39 -0.38
CA THR A 5 -3.66 18.58 -0.28
C THR A 5 -5.05 18.27 -0.82
N ILE A 6 -6.07 18.50 0.00
CA ILE A 6 -7.48 18.26 -0.34
C ILE A 6 -8.24 19.59 -0.23
N ALA A 7 -9.08 19.89 -1.22
CA ALA A 7 -9.88 21.11 -1.18
C ALA A 7 -10.89 21.06 -0.02
N LYS A 8 -11.04 22.16 0.72
CA LYS A 8 -11.98 22.27 1.85
C LYS A 8 -13.43 22.01 1.47
N SER A 9 -13.79 22.16 0.20
CA SER A 9 -15.13 21.85 -0.32
C SER A 9 -15.53 20.39 -0.14
N TYR A 10 -14.56 19.49 0.00
CA TYR A 10 -14.81 18.06 0.22
C TYR A 10 -14.83 17.69 1.70
N LEU A 11 -14.59 18.64 2.63
CA LEU A 11 -14.57 18.36 4.06
C LEU A 11 -16.00 18.34 4.62
N VAL A 12 -16.41 17.18 5.14
CA VAL A 12 -17.72 16.99 5.77
C VAL A 12 -17.62 17.15 7.29
N SER A 13 -16.63 16.52 7.90
CA SER A 13 -16.37 16.64 9.33
C SER A 13 -14.90 16.42 9.65
N GLU A 14 -14.43 17.04 10.72
CA GLU A 14 -13.09 16.85 11.28
C GLU A 14 -13.21 16.82 12.80
N ASP A 15 -12.57 15.82 13.42
CA ASP A 15 -12.38 15.70 14.86
C ASP A 15 -10.91 15.38 15.16
N GLU A 16 -10.55 15.17 16.43
CA GLU A 16 -9.15 14.92 16.85
C GLU A 16 -8.54 13.64 16.24
N ASN A 17 -9.36 12.67 15.83
CA ASN A 17 -8.92 11.35 15.39
C ASN A 17 -9.34 11.02 13.94
N SER A 18 -10.25 11.79 13.35
CA SER A 18 -10.87 11.45 12.07
C SER A 18 -11.22 12.67 11.22
N ILE A 19 -11.13 12.47 9.91
CA ILE A 19 -11.55 13.43 8.89
C ILE A 19 -12.49 12.68 7.95
N THR A 20 -13.72 13.17 7.82
CA THR A 20 -14.72 12.67 6.87
C THR A 20 -14.74 13.57 5.66
N LEU A 21 -14.53 12.97 4.48
CA LEU A 21 -14.50 13.68 3.21
C LEU A 21 -15.58 13.13 2.28
N ASP A 22 -16.30 14.02 1.59
CA ASP A 22 -17.22 13.69 0.51
C ASP A 22 -16.47 13.84 -0.82
N LEU A 23 -15.78 12.78 -1.24
CA LEU A 23 -14.94 12.79 -2.43
C LEU A 23 -15.73 12.26 -3.64
N PRO A 24 -15.53 12.82 -4.85
CA PRO A 24 -16.12 12.27 -6.07
C PRO A 24 -15.70 10.82 -6.28
N GLU A 25 -16.61 9.99 -6.79
CA GLU A 25 -16.37 8.56 -7.01
C GLU A 25 -15.16 8.30 -7.91
N SER A 26 -14.96 9.14 -8.94
CA SER A 26 -13.76 9.11 -9.80
C SER A 26 -12.44 9.28 -9.05
N PHE A 27 -12.42 10.08 -7.98
CA PHE A 27 -11.24 10.27 -7.15
C PHE A 27 -10.98 9.05 -6.28
N ILE A 28 -12.03 8.44 -5.73
CA ILE A 28 -11.95 7.19 -4.95
C ILE A 28 -11.42 6.04 -5.83
N GLU A 29 -11.93 5.90 -7.05
CA GLU A 29 -11.47 4.89 -8.00
C GLU A 29 -9.97 5.05 -8.35
N SER A 30 -9.51 6.30 -8.51
CA SER A 30 -8.11 6.59 -8.80
C SER A 30 -7.19 6.17 -7.63
N LEU A 31 -7.58 6.51 -6.41
CA LEU A 31 -6.89 6.13 -5.18
C LEU A 31 -6.86 4.60 -5.00
N GLN A 32 -7.99 3.92 -5.16
CA GLN A 32 -8.07 2.47 -5.07
C GLN A 32 -7.18 1.78 -6.11
N ARG A 33 -7.11 2.31 -7.34
CA ARG A 33 -6.25 1.79 -8.40
C ARG A 33 -4.77 1.93 -8.01
N ASP A 34 -4.38 3.05 -7.43
CA ASP A 34 -2.98 3.29 -7.02
C ASP A 34 -2.60 2.47 -5.77
N TYR A 35 -3.48 2.36 -4.78
CA TYR A 35 -3.29 1.45 -3.65
C TYR A 35 -3.24 -0.02 -4.09
N GLY A 36 -4.05 -0.42 -5.07
CA GLY A 36 -4.03 -1.75 -5.66
C GLY A 36 -2.68 -2.09 -6.31
N LYS A 37 -2.06 -1.13 -7.01
CA LYS A 37 -0.70 -1.29 -7.58
C LYS A 37 0.34 -1.50 -6.47
N ILE A 38 0.26 -0.72 -5.38
CA ILE A 38 1.18 -0.83 -4.24
C ILE A 38 1.01 -2.20 -3.55
N ALA A 39 -0.23 -2.65 -3.33
CA ALA A 39 -0.50 -3.96 -2.75
C ALA A 39 0.06 -5.10 -3.62
N LYS A 40 -0.12 -5.02 -4.94
CA LYS A 40 0.42 -6.00 -5.88
C LYS A 40 1.95 -6.02 -5.88
N ALA A 41 2.60 -4.86 -5.91
CA ALA A 41 4.06 -4.75 -5.83
C ALA A 41 4.61 -5.34 -4.52
N LYS A 42 3.96 -5.05 -3.39
CA LYS A 42 4.31 -5.60 -2.07
C LYS A 42 4.17 -7.13 -2.04
N GLY A 43 3.13 -7.68 -2.67
CA GLY A 43 2.95 -9.12 -2.83
C GLY A 43 4.09 -9.78 -3.61
N ILE A 44 4.48 -9.19 -4.74
CA ILE A 44 5.60 -9.68 -5.56
C ILE A 44 6.92 -9.65 -4.77
N LEU A 45 7.19 -8.54 -4.06
CA LEU A 45 8.38 -8.40 -3.23
C LEU A 45 8.43 -9.42 -2.09
N LYS A 46 7.29 -9.69 -1.45
CA LYS A 46 7.18 -10.73 -0.41
C LYS A 46 7.53 -12.11 -0.96
N HIS A 47 6.96 -12.47 -2.10
CA HIS A 47 7.20 -13.78 -2.71
C HIS A 47 8.67 -13.96 -3.14
N LYS A 48 9.28 -12.91 -3.72
CA LYS A 48 10.73 -12.94 -4.03
C LYS A 48 11.60 -13.10 -2.79
N LYS A 49 11.25 -12.42 -1.69
CA LYS A 49 11.97 -12.57 -0.42
C LYS A 49 11.89 -14.00 0.11
N GLU A 50 10.70 -14.60 0.08
CA GLU A 50 10.49 -15.99 0.50
C GLU A 50 11.33 -16.96 -0.35
N ALA A 51 11.33 -16.79 -1.68
CA ALA A 51 12.14 -17.59 -2.59
C ALA A 51 13.65 -17.45 -2.32
N MET A 52 14.13 -16.23 -2.07
CA MET A 52 15.54 -16.00 -1.72
C MET A 52 15.94 -16.65 -0.40
N LEU A 53 15.07 -16.60 0.61
CA LEU A 53 15.33 -17.24 1.90
C LEU A 53 15.32 -18.77 1.77
N ALA A 54 14.39 -19.32 0.99
CA ALA A 54 14.35 -20.76 0.71
C ALA A 54 15.63 -21.22 -0.01
N HIS A 55 16.08 -20.46 -1.02
CA HIS A 55 17.33 -20.74 -1.71
C HIS A 55 18.55 -20.66 -0.78
N LEU A 56 18.61 -19.63 0.08
CA LEU A 56 19.69 -19.50 1.06
C LEU A 56 19.73 -20.67 2.04
N ASN A 57 18.57 -21.12 2.51
CA ASN A 57 18.48 -22.28 3.41
C ASN A 57 18.91 -23.57 2.71
N ALA A 58 18.48 -23.80 1.46
CA ALA A 58 18.88 -24.96 0.68
C ALA A 58 20.40 -24.99 0.46
N VAL A 59 20.99 -23.85 0.07
CA VAL A 59 22.45 -23.73 -0.06
C VAL A 59 23.14 -23.97 1.28
N ARG A 60 22.59 -23.51 2.41
CA ARG A 60 23.20 -23.78 3.71
C ARG A 60 23.19 -25.28 4.05
N GLU A 61 22.10 -25.98 3.76
CA GLU A 61 21.98 -27.43 3.98
C GLU A 61 22.89 -28.26 3.07
N GLU A 62 23.23 -27.78 1.87
CA GLU A 62 24.22 -28.45 1.00
C GLU A 62 25.67 -28.32 1.50
N TRP A 63 25.94 -27.38 2.41
CA TRP A 63 27.28 -27.12 2.94
C TRP A 63 27.51 -27.69 4.35
N GLU A 64 26.47 -28.22 5.01
CA GLU A 64 26.57 -29.05 6.24
C GLU A 64 26.59 -30.54 5.92
#